data_AF-A0A9P7CNF8-F1
#
_entry.id   AF-A0A9P7CNF8-F1
#
_cell.length_a   1.000
_cell.length_b   1.000
_cell.length_c   1.000
_cell.angle_alpha   90.00
_cell.angle_beta   90.00
_cell.angle_gamma   90.00
#
_symmetry.space_group_name_H-M   'P 1'
#
loop_
_entity.id
_entity.type
_entity.pdbx_description
1 polymer ?
#
loop_
_entity_poly.entity_id
_entity_poly.type
_entity_poly.pdbx_seq_one_letter_code
_entity_poly.pdbx_strand_id
1 'polypeptide(L)'
;MDFEQDQILEETKSYILGLCSALGAYDDLPSEDGNRHYSVGDEALACLKDLKKAIRVDSEHREKTVLNTIAQFNVIETDIVPLMLSFEGQSTEVANRFILACE
;
A
#
# COMPACT_ATOMS: atom_id res chain seq x y z
N MET A 1 6.81 -18.09 -25.38
CA MET A 1 7.49 -17.87 -24.10
C MET A 1 7.24 -16.45 -23.61
N ASP A 2 7.32 -15.43 -24.47
CA ASP A 2 7.06 -14.03 -24.08
C ASP A 2 5.62 -13.79 -23.59
N PHE A 3 4.61 -14.33 -24.27
CA PHE A 3 3.20 -14.14 -23.88
C PHE A 3 2.85 -14.63 -22.46
N GLU A 4 3.49 -15.68 -21.98
CA GLU A 4 3.20 -16.25 -20.65
C GLU A 4 3.86 -15.41 -19.53
N GLN A 5 5.07 -14.90 -19.78
CA GLN A 5 5.72 -13.97 -18.86
C GLN A 5 4.99 -12.63 -18.80
N ASP A 6 4.54 -12.10 -19.93
CA ASP A 6 3.76 -10.85 -19.98
C ASP A 6 2.44 -10.99 -19.20
N GLN A 7 1.78 -12.15 -19.30
CA GLN A 7 0.57 -12.42 -18.54
C GLN A 7 0.83 -12.45 -17.03
N ILE A 8 1.87 -13.17 -16.58
CA ILE A 8 2.24 -13.25 -15.15
C ILE A 8 2.60 -11.86 -14.61
N LEU A 9 3.27 -11.04 -15.42
CA LEU A 9 3.63 -9.66 -15.08
C LEU A 9 2.38 -8.81 -14.82
N GLU A 10 1.41 -8.85 -15.72
CA GLU A 10 0.16 -8.08 -15.58
C GLU A 10 -0.73 -8.59 -14.44
N GLU A 11 -0.77 -9.90 -14.20
CA GLU A 11 -1.46 -10.47 -13.04
C GLU A 11 -0.82 -10.00 -11.73
N THR A 12 0.52 -10.00 -11.66
CA THR A 12 1.26 -9.50 -10.49
C THR A 12 0.96 -8.03 -10.24
N LYS A 13 1.02 -7.18 -11.27
CA LYS A 13 0.68 -5.76 -11.14
C LYS A 13 -0.75 -5.56 -10.65
N SER A 14 -1.71 -6.25 -11.27
CA SER A 14 -3.12 -6.16 -10.91
C SER A 14 -3.37 -6.55 -9.46
N TYR A 15 -2.71 -7.62 -8.99
CA TYR A 15 -2.78 -8.03 -7.59
C TYR A 15 -2.23 -6.95 -6.65
N ILE A 16 -1.03 -6.41 -6.93
CA ILE A 16 -0.42 -5.38 -6.10
C ILE A 16 -1.28 -4.11 -6.05
N LEU A 17 -1.81 -3.66 -7.19
CA LEU A 17 -2.70 -2.49 -7.23
C LEU A 17 -4.01 -2.71 -6.48
N GLY A 18 -4.55 -3.93 -6.51
CA GLY A 18 -5.69 -4.32 -5.69
C GLY A 18 -5.39 -4.13 -4.20
N LEU A 19 -4.24 -4.62 -3.73
CA LEU A 19 -3.82 -4.42 -2.33
C LEU A 19 -3.65 -2.94 -1.98
N CYS A 20 -3.03 -2.16 -2.86
CA CYS A 20 -2.82 -0.72 -2.64
C CYS A 20 -4.14 0.04 -2.56
N SER A 21 -5.10 -0.27 -3.43
CA SER A 21 -6.42 0.39 -3.43
C SER A 21 -7.24 0.13 -2.16
N ALA A 22 -6.94 -0.95 -1.44
CA ALA A 22 -7.61 -1.30 -0.18
C ALA A 22 -6.94 -0.66 1.06
N LEU A 23 -5.83 0.07 0.89
CA LEU A 23 -5.16 0.76 2.00
C LEU A 23 -5.95 1.96 2.52
N GLY A 24 -6.65 2.64 1.63
CA GLY A 24 -7.43 3.84 1.96
C GLY A 24 -7.50 4.80 0.79
N ALA A 25 -8.01 6.00 1.06
CA ALA A 25 -8.08 7.09 0.12
C ALA A 25 -8.22 8.42 0.86
N TYR A 26 -7.87 9.51 0.19
CA TYR A 26 -8.28 10.83 0.64
C TYR A 26 -9.75 11.06 0.35
N ASP A 27 -10.44 11.74 1.25
CA ASP A 27 -11.81 12.19 1.03
C ASP A 27 -11.88 13.13 -0.20
N ASP A 28 -12.94 12.97 -1.01
CA ASP A 28 -13.16 13.76 -2.23
C ASP A 28 -13.27 15.26 -1.94
N LEU A 29 -13.82 15.60 -0.78
CA LEU A 29 -14.01 16.96 -0.31
C LEU A 29 -13.09 17.24 0.89
N PRO A 30 -12.46 18.42 0.94
CA PRO A 30 -11.71 18.81 2.13
C PRO A 30 -12.67 18.97 3.33
N SER A 31 -12.15 18.71 4.53
CA SER A 31 -12.83 19.00 5.79
C SER A 31 -13.01 20.51 6.00
N GLU A 32 -13.76 20.89 7.03
CA GLU A 32 -14.05 22.29 7.36
C GLU A 32 -12.79 23.14 7.60
N ASP A 33 -11.67 22.51 7.97
CA ASP A 33 -10.36 23.14 8.16
C ASP A 33 -9.56 23.34 6.85
N GLY A 34 -10.11 22.91 5.71
CA GLY A 34 -9.50 23.01 4.39
C GLY A 34 -8.50 21.89 4.06
N ASN A 35 -8.26 20.94 4.97
CA ASN A 35 -7.38 19.80 4.74
C ASN A 35 -8.14 18.63 4.12
N ARG A 36 -7.43 17.74 3.43
CA ARG A 36 -8.00 16.44 3.02
C ARG A 36 -7.61 15.40 4.06
N HIS A 37 -8.60 14.67 4.56
CA HIS A 37 -8.35 13.58 5.50
C HIS A 37 -8.12 12.28 4.72
N TYR A 38 -7.14 11.49 5.18
CA TYR A 38 -6.90 10.16 4.64
C TYR A 38 -7.68 9.14 5.45
N SER A 39 -8.69 8.54 4.81
CA SER A 39 -9.55 7.51 5.37
C SER A 39 -8.89 6.14 5.17
N VAL A 40 -8.51 5.49 6.27
CA VAL A 40 -7.87 4.16 6.26
C VAL A 40 -8.91 3.09 5.90
N GLY A 41 -8.56 2.19 4.98
CA GLY A 41 -9.43 1.10 4.55
C GLY A 41 -9.63 0.01 5.61
N ASP A 42 -10.79 -0.63 5.60
CA ASP A 42 -11.17 -1.66 6.59
C ASP A 42 -10.19 -2.85 6.60
N GLU A 43 -9.68 -3.24 5.43
CA GLU A 43 -8.75 -4.35 5.26
C GLU A 43 -7.27 -3.92 5.20
N ALA A 44 -6.99 -2.63 5.40
CA ALA A 44 -5.66 -2.05 5.16
C ALA A 44 -4.54 -2.80 5.92
N LEU A 45 -4.79 -3.22 7.17
CA LEU A 45 -3.78 -3.96 7.94
C LEU A 45 -3.44 -5.34 7.33
N ALA A 46 -4.44 -6.02 6.76
CA ALA A 46 -4.22 -7.30 6.09
C ALA A 46 -3.48 -7.07 4.77
N CYS A 47 -3.90 -6.08 3.99
CA CYS A 47 -3.26 -5.71 2.73
C CYS A 47 -1.80 -5.26 2.92
N LEU A 48 -1.48 -4.49 3.96
CA LEU A 48 -0.10 -4.12 4.31
C LEU A 48 0.77 -5.35 4.59
N LYS A 49 0.25 -6.34 5.31
CA LYS A 49 0.98 -7.58 5.58
C LYS A 49 1.24 -8.38 4.32
N ASP A 50 0.29 -8.40 3.39
CA ASP A 50 0.44 -9.10 2.12
C ASP A 50 1.38 -8.36 1.16
N LEU A 51 1.32 -7.02 1.11
CA LEU A 51 2.32 -6.19 0.43
C LEU A 51 3.72 -6.45 0.97
N LYS A 52 3.90 -6.47 2.31
CA LYS A 52 5.20 -6.76 2.94
C LYS A 52 5.73 -8.14 2.56
N LYS A 53 4.87 -9.17 2.51
CA LYS A 53 5.26 -10.50 2.02
C LYS A 53 5.65 -10.47 0.55
N ALA A 54 4.87 -9.81 -0.31
CA ALA A 54 5.14 -9.71 -1.73
C ALA A 54 6.48 -9.00 -2.00
N ILE A 55 6.75 -7.88 -1.32
CA ILE A 55 8.04 -7.16 -1.39
C ILE A 55 9.19 -8.06 -0.96
N ARG A 56 9.03 -8.85 0.11
CA ARG A 56 10.08 -9.77 0.57
C ARG A 56 10.37 -10.90 -0.41
N VAL A 57 9.38 -11.34 -1.18
CA VAL A 57 9.63 -12.32 -2.25
C VAL A 57 10.30 -11.63 -3.44
N ASP A 58 9.80 -10.45 -3.83
CA ASP A 58 10.35 -9.62 -4.90
C ASP A 58 11.80 -9.16 -4.65
N SER A 59 12.22 -9.04 -3.37
CA SER A 59 13.60 -8.75 -3.01
C SER A 59 14.61 -9.82 -3.44
N GLU A 60 14.16 -11.04 -3.73
CA GLU A 60 14.98 -12.13 -4.25
C GLU A 60 15.00 -12.20 -5.79
N HIS A 61 14.02 -11.56 -6.46
CA HIS A 61 13.90 -11.58 -7.93
C HIS A 61 14.71 -10.46 -8.60
N ARG A 62 15.15 -10.66 -9.85
CA ARG A 62 15.94 -9.63 -10.56
C ARG A 62 15.04 -8.55 -11.17
N GLU A 63 13.85 -8.91 -11.62
CA GLU A 63 12.94 -7.97 -12.31
C GLU A 63 12.33 -6.92 -11.39
N LYS A 64 12.26 -7.19 -10.08
CA LYS A 64 11.69 -6.27 -9.06
C LYS A 64 10.28 -5.78 -9.41
N THR A 65 9.45 -6.65 -9.95
CA THR A 65 8.12 -6.31 -10.46
C THR A 65 7.26 -5.63 -9.41
N VAL A 66 7.23 -6.16 -8.18
CA VAL A 66 6.41 -5.60 -7.10
C VAL A 66 6.93 -4.22 -6.71
N LEU A 67 8.23 -4.08 -6.45
CA LEU A 67 8.83 -2.80 -6.08
C LEU A 67 8.69 -1.74 -7.18
N ASN A 68 8.88 -2.12 -8.45
CA ASN A 68 8.69 -1.23 -9.58
C ASN A 68 7.23 -0.78 -9.71
N THR A 69 6.26 -1.66 -9.44
CA THR A 69 4.83 -1.32 -9.45
C THR A 69 4.52 -0.32 -8.33
N ILE A 70 4.96 -0.58 -7.10
CA ILE A 70 4.77 0.33 -5.96
C ILE A 70 5.37 1.71 -6.26
N ALA A 71 6.57 1.75 -6.84
CA ALA A 71 7.23 3.00 -7.22
C ALA A 71 6.51 3.72 -8.36
N GLN A 72 6.07 3.00 -9.40
CA GLN A 72 5.36 3.56 -10.55
C GLN A 72 4.08 4.30 -10.15
N PHE A 73 3.36 3.79 -9.15
CA PHE A 73 2.11 4.35 -8.66
C PHE A 73 2.28 5.28 -7.45
N ASN A 74 3.52 5.54 -7.04
CA ASN A 74 3.86 6.43 -5.93
C ASN A 74 3.18 6.08 -4.59
N VAL A 75 2.92 4.80 -4.36
CA VAL A 75 2.12 4.28 -3.22
C VAL A 75 2.70 4.71 -1.87
N ILE A 76 4.01 4.90 -1.78
CA ILE A 76 4.66 5.38 -0.56
C ILE A 76 4.13 6.75 -0.17
N GLU A 77 4.09 7.70 -1.11
CA GLU A 77 3.65 9.06 -0.83
C GLU A 77 2.12 9.19 -0.80
N THR A 78 1.41 8.42 -1.64
CA THR A 78 -0.04 8.52 -1.77
C THR A 78 -0.80 7.79 -0.67
N ASP A 79 -0.24 6.71 -0.13
CA ASP A 79 -0.95 5.81 0.80
C ASP A 79 -0.15 5.51 2.07
N ILE A 80 1.11 5.06 1.98
CA ILE A 80 1.87 4.60 3.16
C ILE A 80 2.14 5.74 4.14
N VAL A 81 2.67 6.86 3.66
CA VAL A 81 2.94 8.05 4.48
C VAL A 81 1.66 8.57 5.15
N PRO A 82 0.57 8.87 4.42
CA PRO A 82 -0.64 9.37 5.08
C PRO A 82 -1.29 8.35 6.00
N LEU A 83 -1.23 7.05 5.69
CA LEU A 83 -1.70 6.00 6.59
C LEU A 83 -0.91 6.00 7.91
N MET A 84 0.42 6.14 7.87
CA MET A 84 1.25 6.25 9.09
C MET A 84 0.89 7.50 9.90
N LEU A 85 0.68 8.64 9.22
CA LEU A 85 0.27 9.89 9.87
C LEU A 85 -1.11 9.81 10.52
N SER A 86 -2.05 9.04 9.96
CA SER A 86 -3.37 8.81 10.57
C SER A 86 -3.29 8.14 11.95
N PHE A 87 -2.19 7.48 12.28
CA PHE A 87 -1.94 6.85 13.59
C PHE A 87 -0.91 7.58 14.45
N GLU A 88 -0.35 8.70 13.98
CA GLU A 88 0.65 9.47 14.74
C GLU A 88 0.09 9.93 16.09
N GLY A 89 0.90 9.80 17.14
CA GLY A 89 0.51 10.19 18.50
C GLY A 89 -0.51 9.28 19.18
N GLN A 90 -1.03 8.24 18.51
CA GLN A 90 -1.93 7.27 19.11
C GLN A 90 -1.14 6.15 19.80
N SER A 91 -1.48 5.82 21.04
CA SER A 91 -0.86 4.71 21.80
C SER A 91 -1.77 3.48 21.92
N THR A 92 -2.62 3.25 20.92
CA THR A 92 -3.55 2.10 20.90
C THR A 92 -2.88 0.87 20.31
N GLU A 93 -3.36 -0.34 20.65
CA GLU A 93 -2.86 -1.58 20.04
C GLU A 93 -3.05 -1.58 18.51
N VAL A 94 -4.16 -1.01 18.04
CA VAL A 94 -4.46 -0.89 16.60
C VAL A 94 -3.42 -0.01 15.91
N ALA A 95 -3.16 1.19 16.42
CA ALA A 95 -2.15 2.10 15.87
C ALA A 95 -0.76 1.44 15.79
N ASN A 96 -0.33 0.78 16.88
CA ASN A 96 0.94 0.07 16.92
C ASN A 96 1.03 -1.03 15.83
N ARG A 97 -0.06 -1.76 15.58
CA ARG A 97 -0.09 -2.82 14.55
C ARG A 97 0.05 -2.27 13.14
N PHE A 98 -0.53 -1.10 12.86
CA PHE A 98 -0.38 -0.44 11.57
C PHE A 98 1.03 0.11 11.37
N ILE A 99 1.58 0.81 12.37
CA ILE A 99 2.95 1.34 12.30
C ILE A 99 3.97 0.21 12.05
N LEU A 100 3.88 -0.89 12.80
CA LEU A 100 4.76 -2.07 12.62
C LEU A 100 4.58 -2.78 11.27
N ALA A 101 3.43 -2.64 10.62
CA ALA A 101 3.20 -3.21 9.30
C ALA A 101 3.84 -2.38 8.18
N CYS A 102 4.08 -1.09 8.43
CA CYS A 102 4.77 -0.17 7.52
C CYS A 102 6.30 -0.20 7.65
N GLU A 103 6.83 -0.64 8.79
CA GLU A 103 8.28 -0.92 9.01
C GLU A 103 8.75 -2.18 8.26
#